data_AF-A0A429PNN7-F1
#
_entry.id   AF-A0A429PNN7-F1
#
_cell.length_a   1.000
_cell.length_b   1.000
_cell.length_c   1.000
_cell.angle_alpha   90.00
_cell.angle_beta   90.00
_cell.angle_gamma   90.00
#
_symmetry.space_group_name_H-M   'P 1'
#
loop_
_entity.id
_entity.type
_entity.pdbx_description
1 polymer ?
#
loop_
_entity_poly.entity_id
_entity_poly.type
_entity_poly.pdbx_seq_one_letter_code
_entity_poly.pdbx_strand_id
1 'polypeptide(L)' 'MTVLPSPEEIEAARTPAGGWKRDQLAAWGIPWPPPKGWKDELAERWQAARPDGPPAPPPTSPPVDFAQDTLDFG' A
#
# COMPACT_ATOMS: atom_id res chain seq x y z
N MET A 1 -7.86 18.97 2.65
CA MET A 1 -7.97 17.57 3.11
C MET A 1 -7.49 16.70 1.96
N THR A 2 -6.33 16.06 2.09
CA THR A 2 -5.79 15.15 1.05
C THR A 2 -6.53 13.82 1.12
N VAL A 3 -7.07 13.37 0.00
CA VAL A 3 -7.74 12.06 -0.09
C VAL A 3 -6.66 11.01 -0.30
N LEU A 4 -6.65 9.95 0.51
CA LEU A 4 -5.78 8.78 0.34
C LEU A 4 -6.57 7.69 -0.41
N PRO A 5 -6.46 7.62 -1.75
CA PRO A 5 -7.17 6.63 -2.54
C PRO A 5 -6.52 5.25 -2.42
N SER A 6 -7.31 4.21 -2.65
CA SER A 6 -6.82 2.83 -2.76
C SER A 6 -6.02 2.63 -4.05
N PRO A 7 -5.10 1.65 -4.13
CA PRO A 7 -4.36 1.36 -5.38
C PRO A 7 -5.28 1.05 -6.56
N GLU A 8 -6.40 0.33 -6.33
CA GLU A 8 -7.42 0.10 -7.35
C GLU A 8 -8.08 1.39 -7.84
N GLU A 9 -8.25 2.37 -6.94
CA GLU A 9 -8.86 3.66 -7.24
C GLU A 9 -7.90 4.58 -8.00
N ILE A 10 -6.60 4.44 -7.75
CA ILE A 10 -5.55 5.04 -8.58
C ILE A 10 -5.66 4.49 -10.01
N GLU A 11 -5.79 3.17 -10.19
CA GLU A 11 -5.93 2.59 -11.52
C GLU A 11 -7.27 2.92 -12.18
N ALA A 12 -8.37 2.97 -11.43
CA ALA A 12 -9.68 3.39 -11.92
C ALA A 12 -9.69 4.85 -12.37
N ALA A 13 -8.89 5.72 -11.74
CA ALA A 13 -8.72 7.11 -12.14
C ALA A 13 -7.81 7.30 -13.37
N ARG A 14 -7.25 6.21 -13.92
CA ARG A 14 -6.46 6.25 -15.14
C ARG A 14 -7.34 6.66 -16.32
N THR A 15 -6.91 7.70 -17.02
CA THR A 15 -7.59 8.17 -18.24
C THR A 15 -7.41 7.17 -19.39
N PRO A 16 -8.27 7.18 -20.41
CA PRO A 16 -8.12 6.32 -21.60
C PRO A 16 -6.81 6.56 -22.36
N ALA A 17 -6.18 7.73 -22.21
CA ALA A 17 -4.86 8.03 -22.74
C ALA A 17 -3.71 7.37 -21.95
N GLY A 18 -4.03 6.70 -20.84
CA GLY A 18 -3.10 5.95 -20.02
C GLY A 18 -2.43 6.74 -18.89
N GLY A 19 -2.77 8.01 -18.69
CA GLY A 19 -2.21 8.90 -17.65
C GLY A 19 -3.24 9.35 -16.61
N TRP A 20 -2.80 10.22 -15.69
CA TRP A 20 -3.63 10.81 -14.63
C TRP A 20 -3.76 12.32 -14.77
N LYS A 21 -4.90 12.88 -14.32
CA LYS A 21 -5.13 14.32 -14.34
C LYS A 21 -4.32 15.02 -13.24
N ARG A 22 -3.82 16.22 -13.53
CA ARG A 22 -3.09 17.04 -12.56
C ARG A 22 -3.91 17.34 -11.31
N ASP A 23 -5.18 17.72 -11.47
CA ASP A 23 -6.08 17.99 -10.34
C ASP A 23 -6.33 16.74 -9.49
N GLN A 24 -6.40 15.56 -10.12
CA GLN A 24 -6.55 14.28 -9.42
C GLN A 24 -5.30 13.96 -8.57
N LEU A 25 -4.12 14.10 -9.17
CA LEU A 25 -2.85 13.92 -8.46
C LEU A 25 -2.71 14.92 -7.31
N ALA A 26 -3.09 16.19 -7.53
CA ALA A 26 -3.08 17.21 -6.50
C ALA A 26 -4.06 16.90 -5.35
N ALA A 27 -5.22 16.32 -5.64
CA ALA A 27 -6.17 15.87 -4.61
C ALA A 27 -5.59 14.78 -3.70
N TRP A 28 -4.70 13.95 -4.24
CA TRP A 28 -3.93 12.93 -3.52
C TRP A 28 -2.63 13.46 -2.90
N GLY A 29 -2.29 14.73 -3.16
CA GLY A 29 -1.06 15.37 -2.68
C GLY A 29 0.19 15.04 -3.50
N ILE A 30 0.05 14.52 -4.72
CA ILE A 30 1.17 14.21 -5.61
C ILE A 30 1.53 15.44 -6.44
N PRO A 31 2.81 15.86 -6.43
CA PRO A 31 3.26 16.99 -7.23
C PRO A 31 3.21 16.65 -8.74
N TRP A 32 3.03 17.68 -9.56
CA TRP A 32 3.13 17.58 -11.02
C TRP A 32 4.47 18.15 -11.50
N PRO A 33 5.25 17.42 -12.32
CA PRO A 33 5.00 16.08 -12.86
C PRO A 33 5.13 14.98 -11.80
N PRO A 34 4.42 13.85 -11.98
CA PRO A 34 4.47 12.75 -11.03
C PRO A 34 5.90 12.19 -10.90
N PRO A 35 6.46 12.11 -9.67
CA PRO A 35 7.79 11.54 -9.47
C PRO A 35 7.77 10.04 -9.77
N LYS A 36 8.90 9.48 -10.19
CA LYS A 36 9.00 8.03 -10.43
C LYS A 36 8.68 7.28 -9.12
N GLY A 37 7.74 6.33 -9.17
CA GLY A 37 7.33 5.55 -7.99
C GLY A 37 6.25 6.20 -7.10
N TRP A 38 5.61 7.29 -7.53
CA TRP A 38 4.53 7.93 -6.75
C TRP A 38 3.37 6.99 -6.41
N LYS A 39 3.11 5.99 -7.26
CA LYS A 39 2.04 5.00 -7.05
C LYS A 39 2.35 4.11 -5.85
N ASP A 40 3.61 3.69 -5.71
CA ASP A 40 4.10 2.87 -4.61
C ASP A 40 4.04 3.64 -3.29
N GLU A 41 4.50 4.90 -3.27
CA GLU A 41 4.37 5.77 -2.09
C GLU A 41 2.91 5.99 -1.68
N LEU A 42 2.00 6.17 -2.66
CA LEU A 42 0.59 6.35 -2.37
C LEU A 42 -0.05 5.05 -1.86
N ALA A 43 0.33 3.90 -2.42
CA ALA A 43 -0.11 2.59 -1.95
C ALA A 43 0.40 2.28 -0.54
N GLU A 44 1.65 2.63 -0.22
CA GLU A 44 2.21 2.50 1.13
C GLU A 44 1.48 3.42 2.13
N ARG A 45 1.27 4.69 1.77
CA ARG A 45 0.50 5.62 2.60
C ARG A 45 -0.95 5.18 2.81
N TRP A 46 -1.59 4.64 1.77
CA TRP A 46 -2.93 4.08 1.89
C TRP A 46 -2.95 2.89 2.86
N GLN A 47 -1.99 1.96 2.76
CA GLN A 47 -1.83 0.84 3.68
C GLN A 47 -1.59 1.30 5.12
N ALA A 48 -0.70 2.27 5.32
CA ALA A 48 -0.37 2.82 6.64
C ALA A 48 -1.53 3.60 7.27
N ALA A 49 -2.37 4.23 6.47
CA ALA A 49 -3.52 5.00 6.92
C ALA A 49 -4.76 4.14 7.24
N ARG A 50 -4.74 2.82 6.97
CA ARG A 50 -5.87 1.94 7.32
C ARG A 50 -5.87 1.71 8.84
N PRO A 51 -6.92 2.12 9.56
CA PRO A 51 -6.98 1.96 11.01
C PRO A 51 -7.55 0.60 11.46
N ASP A 52 -7.83 -0.36 10.56
CA ASP A 52 -8.53 -1.60 10.93
C ASP A 52 -8.14 -2.82 10.03
N GLY A 53 -7.44 -3.81 10.61
CA GLY A 53 -7.24 -5.18 10.06
C GLY A 53 -5.86 -5.50 9.43
N PRO A 54 -5.32 -6.72 9.62
CA PRO A 54 -3.90 -7.00 9.94
C PRO A 54 -2.91 -6.70 8.81
N PRO A 55 -1.62 -6.48 9.13
CA PRO A 55 -0.58 -6.31 8.13
C PRO A 55 -0.54 -7.55 7.24
N ALA A 56 -0.59 -7.36 5.92
CA ALA A 56 -0.07 -8.39 5.03
C ALA A 56 1.36 -8.70 5.50
N PRO A 57 1.75 -9.98 5.62
CA PRO A 57 3.07 -10.34 6.10
C PRO A 57 4.13 -9.67 5.21
N PRO A 58 5.25 -9.19 5.77
CA PRO A 58 6.42 -8.85 4.94
C PRO A 58 6.79 -10.08 4.09
N PRO A 59 7.38 -9.91 2.90
CA PRO A 59 7.79 -11.05 2.09
C PRO A 59 8.69 -11.98 2.92
N THR A 60 8.16 -13.15 3.27
CA THR A 60 8.80 -14.37 3.79
C THR A 60 10.19 -14.18 4.41
N SER A 61 10.24 -14.02 5.73
CA SER A 61 11.15 -14.83 6.53
C SER A 61 10.30 -15.89 7.22
N PRO A 62 10.60 -17.19 7.07
CA PRO A 62 9.76 -18.25 7.64
C PRO A 62 9.68 -18.08 9.16
N PRO A 63 8.52 -18.39 9.78
CA PRO A 63 8.43 -18.40 11.23
C PRO A 63 9.37 -19.50 11.74
N VAL A 64 10.44 -19.11 12.42
CA VAL A 64 11.15 -20.00 13.34
C VAL A 64 10.29 -20.18 14.59
N ASP A 65 9.09 -20.71 14.39
CA ASP A 65 8.16 -21.16 15.44
C ASP A 65 7.79 -22.60 15.10
N PHE A 66 8.77 -23.50 15.23
CA PHE A 66 8.53 -24.94 15.17
C PHE A 66 9.52 -25.73 16.04
N ALA A 67 9.98 -25.15 17.16
CA ALA A 67 11.01 -25.78 17.98
C ALA A 67 10.78 -25.78 19.50
N GLN A 68 9.64 -25.27 20.02
CA GLN A 68 9.47 -25.13 21.47
C GLN A 68 8.38 -25.98 22.13
N ASP A 69 7.76 -26.92 21.41
CA ASP A 69 6.76 -27.80 22.04
C ASP A 69 6.89 -29.25 21.58
N THR A 70 7.94 -29.95 22.02
CA THR A 70 7.93 -31.42 22.21
C THR A 70 8.99 -31.78 23.26
N LEU A 71 9.07 -31.02 24.34
CA LEU A 71 9.89 -31.37 25.50
C LEU A 71 9.05 -31.35 26.78
N ASP A 72 7.88 -31.98 26.73
CA ASP A 72 7.09 -32.30 27.92
C ASP A 72 6.25 -33.55 27.65
N PHE A 73 6.90 -34.71 27.64
CA PHE A 73 6.19 -35.98 27.81
C PHE A 73 6.84 -36.68 29.00
N GLY A 74 6.21 -36.49 30.17
CA GLY A 74 6.53 -37.15 31.43
C GLY A 74 6.03 -38.58 31.52
#